data_AF-A0AAV9DGL0-F1
#
_entry.id   AF-A0AAV9DGL0-F1
#
_cell.length_a   1.000
_cell.length_b   1.000
_cell.length_c   1.000
_cell.angle_alpha   90.00
_cell.angle_beta   90.00
_cell.angle_gamma   90.00
#
_symmetry.space_group_name_H-M   'P 1'
#
loop_
_entity.id
_entity.type
_entity.pdbx_description
1 polymer ?
#
loop_
_entity_poly.entity_id
_entity_poly.type
_entity_poly.pdbx_seq_one_letter_code
_entity_poly.pdbx_strand_id
1 'polypeptide(L)'
;MLSQQPNEKPDEKVPQQSAFESRHIDLMVLFGDWGFDPIIDVSNPFTDSNKGSVHIWQGREDKLVPVEVQRYVAEKLSWIKYHEIPEGGHLFLFVNGWSDTIVKAMLFGEKETRVSGN
;
A
#
# COMPACT_ATOMS: atom_id res chain seq x y z
N MET A 1 -6.47 -48.37 28.25
CA MET A 1 -6.82 -47.05 27.69
C MET A 1 -5.54 -46.29 27.42
N LEU A 2 -5.18 -46.09 26.16
CA LEU A 2 -4.22 -45.08 25.73
C LEU A 2 -4.86 -44.41 24.52
N SER A 3 -5.31 -43.16 24.70
CA SER A 3 -5.91 -42.33 23.66
C SER A 3 -4.84 -41.99 22.63
N GLN A 4 -5.02 -42.42 21.39
CA GLN A 4 -4.19 -41.94 20.29
C GLN A 4 -4.51 -40.46 20.04
N GLN A 5 -3.49 -39.61 20.07
CA GLN A 5 -3.60 -38.23 19.61
C GLN A 5 -3.80 -38.20 18.08
N PRO A 6 -4.52 -37.21 17.54
CA PRO A 6 -4.68 -37.07 16.10
C PRO A 6 -3.31 -36.83 15.45
N ASN A 7 -3.06 -37.60 14.39
CA ASN A 7 -1.88 -37.52 13.53
C ASN A 7 -1.65 -36.06 13.07
N GLU A 8 -0.57 -35.43 13.52
CA GLU A 8 -0.14 -34.12 13.01
C GLU A 8 0.12 -34.26 11.51
N LYS A 9 -0.49 -33.38 10.71
CA LYS A 9 -0.16 -33.28 9.28
C LYS A 9 1.33 -32.95 9.19
N PRO A 10 2.12 -33.56 8.29
CA PRO A 10 3.48 -33.13 8.09
C PRO A 10 3.43 -31.66 7.68
N ASP A 11 4.08 -30.79 8.44
CA ASP A 11 4.38 -29.43 7.98
C ASP A 11 5.00 -29.58 6.59
N GLU A 12 4.27 -29.14 5.57
CA GLU A 12 4.73 -29.11 4.19
C GLU A 12 5.81 -28.01 4.11
N LYS A 13 7.00 -28.34 4.61
CA LYS A 13 8.17 -27.47 4.63
C LYS A 13 8.59 -27.27 3.19
N VAL A 14 8.15 -26.16 2.59
CA VAL A 14 8.70 -25.63 1.36
C VAL A 14 10.23 -25.60 1.51
N PRO A 15 11.00 -26.29 0.63
CA PRO A 15 12.46 -26.32 0.75
C PRO A 15 13.03 -24.91 0.84
N GLN A 16 13.94 -24.65 1.78
CA GLN A 16 14.54 -23.31 1.98
C GLN A 16 15.13 -22.73 0.68
N GLN A 17 15.63 -23.59 -0.21
CA GLN A 17 16.12 -23.21 -1.53
C GLN A 17 15.01 -22.64 -2.43
N SER A 18 13.83 -23.27 -2.49
CA SER A 18 12.70 -22.76 -3.26
C SER A 18 12.17 -21.43 -2.71
N ALA A 19 12.13 -21.24 -1.38
CA ALA A 19 11.74 -19.97 -0.77
C ALA A 19 12.77 -18.84 -1.00
N PHE A 20 14.04 -19.18 -1.19
CA PHE A 20 15.07 -18.21 -1.56
C PHE A 20 14.90 -17.77 -3.02
N GLU A 21 14.76 -18.73 -3.93
CA GLU A 21 14.59 -18.48 -5.36
C GLU A 21 13.30 -17.69 -5.63
N SER A 22 12.17 -18.06 -5.01
CA SER A 22 10.91 -17.30 -5.13
C SER A 22 11.08 -15.84 -4.70
N ARG A 23 11.71 -15.57 -3.55
CA ARG A 23 11.94 -14.18 -3.09
C ARG A 23 12.81 -13.37 -4.06
N HIS A 24 13.81 -14.00 -4.69
CA HIS A 24 14.65 -13.30 -5.67
C HIS A 24 13.87 -12.96 -6.93
N ILE A 25 13.05 -13.89 -7.41
CA ILE A 25 12.17 -13.67 -8.55
C ILE A 25 11.14 -12.58 -8.22
N ASP A 26 10.54 -12.61 -7.03
CA ASP A 26 9.59 -11.58 -6.58
C ASP A 26 10.23 -10.19 -6.56
N LEU A 27 11.46 -10.07 -6.04
CA LEU A 27 12.22 -8.81 -6.05
C LEU A 27 12.57 -8.37 -7.48
N MET A 28 12.97 -9.30 -8.35
CA MET A 28 13.26 -9.00 -9.75
C MET A 28 12.02 -8.50 -10.50
N VAL A 29 10.84 -9.07 -10.24
CA VAL A 29 9.59 -8.61 -10.85
C VAL A 29 9.19 -7.26 -10.26
N LEU A 30 9.29 -7.09 -8.95
CA LEU A 30 8.90 -5.85 -8.26
C LEU A 30 9.73 -4.65 -8.73
N PHE A 31 11.04 -4.82 -8.90
CA PHE A 31 11.97 -3.76 -9.29
C PHE A 31 12.44 -3.84 -10.75
N GLY A 32 11.85 -4.75 -11.53
CA GLY A 32 12.19 -4.95 -12.94
C GLY A 32 11.54 -3.94 -13.87
N ASP A 33 11.76 -4.11 -15.17
CA ASP A 33 10.98 -3.43 -16.19
C ASP A 33 9.64 -4.17 -16.37
N TRP A 34 8.54 -3.44 -16.24
CA TRP A 34 7.19 -4.00 -16.34
C TRP A 34 6.72 -4.10 -17.80
N GLY A 35 7.35 -3.36 -18.72
CA GLY A 35 6.98 -3.36 -20.13
C GLY A 35 5.62 -2.71 -20.44
N PHE A 36 4.96 -2.11 -19.45
CA PHE A 36 3.74 -1.29 -19.61
C PHE A 36 3.72 -0.18 -18.56
N ASP A 37 3.01 0.92 -18.87
CA ASP A 37 2.76 1.97 -17.88
C ASP A 37 1.52 1.59 -17.06
N PRO A 38 1.64 1.41 -15.74
CA PRO A 38 0.52 0.98 -14.89
C PRO A 38 -0.58 2.03 -14.76
N ILE A 39 -0.41 3.26 -15.27
CA ILE A 39 -1.32 4.39 -15.07
C ILE A 39 -2.05 4.80 -16.36
N ILE A 40 -1.50 4.53 -17.56
CA ILE A 40 -2.03 5.04 -18.84
C ILE A 40 -3.48 4.62 -19.10
N ASP A 41 -3.88 3.41 -18.73
CA ASP A 41 -5.19 2.85 -19.06
C ASP A 41 -6.18 2.81 -17.88
N VAL A 42 -5.87 3.52 -16.78
CA VAL A 42 -6.73 3.50 -15.58
C VAL A 42 -7.79 4.60 -15.65
N SER A 43 -9.00 4.22 -16.07
CA SER A 43 -10.17 5.12 -16.02
C SER A 43 -10.72 5.28 -14.60
N ASN A 44 -11.38 6.42 -14.33
CA ASN A 44 -12.05 6.64 -13.06
C ASN A 44 -13.17 5.61 -12.86
N PRO A 45 -13.10 4.72 -11.84
CA PRO A 45 -14.10 3.68 -11.62
C PRO A 45 -15.42 4.22 -11.02
N PHE A 46 -15.42 5.47 -10.54
CA PHE A 46 -16.59 6.08 -9.90
C PHE A 46 -17.50 6.72 -10.96
N THR A 47 -18.61 6.04 -11.27
CA THR A 47 -19.60 6.46 -12.29
C THR A 47 -20.36 7.73 -11.91
N ASP A 48 -20.54 7.94 -10.60
CA ASP A 48 -21.20 9.11 -10.06
C ASP A 48 -20.12 10.14 -9.70
N SER A 49 -20.07 11.25 -10.44
CA SER A 49 -19.18 12.35 -10.15
C SER A 49 -19.37 12.80 -8.69
N ASN A 50 -18.29 12.74 -7.91
CA ASN A 50 -18.17 13.07 -6.48
C ASN A 50 -18.53 11.99 -5.44
N LYS A 51 -18.83 10.73 -5.81
CA LYS A 51 -19.20 9.70 -4.80
C LYS A 51 -18.09 8.75 -4.37
N GLY A 52 -16.88 8.85 -4.92
CA GLY A 52 -15.78 8.02 -4.48
C GLY A 52 -14.42 8.61 -4.79
N SER A 53 -13.45 8.20 -3.97
CA SER A 53 -12.03 8.46 -4.17
C SER A 53 -11.24 7.29 -3.61
N VAL A 54 -10.06 7.04 -4.18
CA VAL A 54 -9.06 6.15 -3.59
C VAL A 54 -8.06 7.01 -2.85
N HIS A 55 -7.66 6.61 -1.65
CA HIS A 55 -6.69 7.36 -0.86
C HIS A 55 -5.41 6.54 -0.72
N ILE A 56 -4.26 7.19 -0.93
CA ILE A 56 -2.94 6.58 -0.80
C ILE A 56 -2.20 7.34 0.29
N TRP A 57 -1.83 6.65 1.37
CA TRP A 57 -0.94 7.18 2.39
C TRP A 57 0.46 6.59 2.23
N GLN A 58 1.47 7.44 2.18
CA GLN A 58 2.86 7.03 2.07
C GLN A 58 3.76 7.88 2.98
N GLY A 59 4.75 7.24 3.58
CA GLY A 59 5.83 7.92 4.26
C GLY A 59 6.79 8.60 3.28
N ARG A 60 7.14 9.87 3.51
CA ARG A 60 8.14 10.61 2.71
C ARG A 60 9.53 9.97 2.79
N GLU A 61 9.87 9.41 3.94
CA GLU A 61 11.16 8.78 4.22
C GLU A 61 11.14 7.27 3.88
N ASP A 62 10.20 6.83 3.03
CA ASP A 62 10.18 5.47 2.49
C ASP A 62 11.41 5.24 1.59
N LYS A 63 12.21 4.23 1.94
CA LYS A 63 13.43 3.86 1.23
C LYS A 63 13.24 2.72 0.23
N LEU A 64 12.06 2.09 0.23
CA LEU A 64 11.71 1.00 -0.69
C LEU A 64 10.92 1.53 -1.88
N VAL A 65 9.97 2.44 -1.63
CA VAL A 65 9.12 3.01 -2.69
C VAL A 65 9.35 4.52 -2.74
N PRO A 66 9.91 5.07 -3.84
CA PRO A 66 10.09 6.51 -4.00
C PRO A 66 8.75 7.25 -3.96
N VAL A 67 8.74 8.40 -3.30
CA VAL A 67 7.53 9.21 -3.09
C VAL A 67 7.02 9.84 -4.40
N GLU A 68 7.93 10.06 -5.34
CA GLU A 68 7.69 10.64 -6.66
C GLU A 68 6.68 9.82 -7.47
N VAL A 69 6.67 8.49 -7.29
CA VAL A 69 5.72 7.59 -7.97
C VAL A 69 4.29 7.93 -7.56
N GLN A 70 4.01 8.07 -6.27
CA GLN A 70 2.65 8.34 -5.79
C GLN A 70 2.21 9.78 -6.07
N ARG A 71 3.14 10.73 -6.06
CA ARG A 71 2.88 12.11 -6.53
C ARG A 71 2.46 12.11 -7.99
N TYR A 72 3.18 11.42 -8.87
CA TYR A 72 2.84 11.29 -10.29
C TYR A 72 1.47 10.61 -10.49
N VAL A 73 1.20 9.53 -9.74
CA VAL A 73 -0.10 8.84 -9.76
C VAL A 73 -1.24 9.80 -9.43
N ALA A 74 -1.09 10.59 -8.36
CA ALA A 74 -2.12 11.55 -7.92
C ALA A 74 -2.31 12.72 -8.90
N GLU A 75 -1.24 13.17 -9.56
CA GLU A 75 -1.31 14.17 -10.62
C GLU A 75 -2.07 13.66 -11.85
N LYS A 76 -1.90 12.39 -12.20
CA LYS A 76 -2.54 11.77 -13.37
C LYS A 76 -3.98 11.35 -13.11
N LEU A 77 -4.27 10.84 -11.92
CA LEU A 77 -5.56 10.25 -11.58
C LEU A 77 -6.27 11.14 -10.56
N SER A 78 -7.10 12.06 -11.05
CA SER A 78 -7.79 13.08 -10.23
C SER A 78 -8.73 12.55 -9.14
N TRP A 79 -9.08 11.25 -9.20
CA TRP A 79 -9.89 10.55 -8.21
C TRP A 79 -9.05 9.86 -7.12
N ILE A 80 -7.72 9.97 -7.20
CA ILE A 80 -6.78 9.55 -6.16
C ILE A 80 -6.45 10.75 -5.27
N LYS A 81 -6.58 10.56 -3.96
CA LYS A 81 -6.16 11.50 -2.93
C LYS A 81 -4.87 11.00 -2.28
N TYR A 82 -3.79 11.74 -2.47
CA TYR A 82 -2.48 11.36 -1.96
C TYR A 82 -2.15 12.08 -0.65
N HIS A 83 -1.66 11.30 0.30
CA HIS A 83 -1.34 11.72 1.66
C HIS A 83 0.10 11.35 1.97
N GLU A 84 0.94 12.38 2.05
CA GLU A 84 2.35 12.20 2.36
C GLU A 84 2.62 12.46 3.84
N ILE A 85 3.26 11.51 4.51
CA ILE A 85 3.61 11.61 5.93
C ILE A 85 5.08 12.04 6.04
N PRO A 86 5.39 13.29 6.47
CA PRO A 86 6.74 13.85 6.37
C PRO A 86 7.84 13.04 7.05
N GLU A 87 7.54 12.40 8.18
CA GLU A 87 8.49 11.59 8.96
C GLU A 87 8.22 10.08 8.86
N GLY A 88 7.27 9.68 8.00
CA GLY A 88 6.91 8.28 7.82
C GLY A 88 7.93 7.55 6.95
N GLY A 89 8.35 6.36 7.37
CA GLY A 89 9.02 5.39 6.49
C GLY A 89 8.04 4.38 5.90
N HIS A 90 8.54 3.33 5.23
CA HIS A 90 7.71 2.28 4.61
C HIS A 90 6.70 1.64 5.56
N LEU A 91 7.09 1.48 6.84
CA LEU A 91 6.32 0.80 7.87
C LEU A 91 5.62 1.77 8.83
N PHE A 92 5.37 3.03 8.41
CA PHE A 92 4.78 4.05 9.30
C PHE A 92 3.41 3.63 9.87
N LEU A 93 2.67 2.75 9.20
CA LEU A 93 1.39 2.20 9.67
C LEU A 93 1.51 1.45 11.01
N PHE A 94 2.68 0.90 11.33
CA PHE A 94 2.95 0.21 12.59
C PHE A 94 3.34 1.15 13.73
N VAL A 95 3.58 2.44 13.45
CA VAL A 95 3.80 3.44 14.49
C VAL A 95 2.46 3.75 15.15
N ASN A 96 2.43 3.71 16.48
CA ASN A 96 1.21 3.90 17.26
C ASN A 96 0.44 5.16 16.84
N GLY A 97 -0.85 4.98 16.57
CA GLY A 97 -1.78 6.06 16.23
C GLY A 97 -2.08 6.19 14.74
N TRP A 98 -1.13 5.91 13.83
CA TRP A 98 -1.34 6.16 12.39
C TRP A 98 -2.47 5.36 11.77
N SER A 99 -2.60 4.08 12.15
CA SER A 99 -3.69 3.23 11.67
C SER A 99 -5.07 3.77 12.09
N ASP A 100 -5.22 4.20 13.35
CA ASP A 100 -6.46 4.80 13.86
C ASP A 100 -6.73 6.17 13.20
N THR A 101 -5.70 7.00 13.00
CA THR A 101 -5.80 8.27 12.29
C THR A 101 -6.32 8.10 10.86
N ILE A 102 -5.78 7.14 10.11
CA ILE A 102 -6.20 6.87 8.72
C ILE A 102 -7.65 6.38 8.69
N VAL A 103 -8.02 5.44 9.55
CA VAL A 103 -9.40 4.93 9.62
C VAL A 103 -10.38 6.05 9.99
N LYS A 104 -10.03 6.91 10.95
CA LYS A 104 -10.84 8.07 11.31
C LYS A 104 -10.98 9.07 10.15
N ALA A 105 -9.91 9.34 9.41
CA ALA A 105 -9.96 10.21 8.24
C ALA A 105 -10.88 9.66 7.14
N MET A 106 -10.87 8.33 6.92
CA MET A 106 -11.78 7.69 5.97
C MET A 106 -13.24 7.70 6.43
N LEU A 107 -13.50 7.47 7.73
CA LEU A 107 -14.87 7.38 8.26
C LEU A 107 -15.56 8.73 8.41
N PHE A 108 -14.82 9.75 8.87
CA PHE A 108 -15.38 11.07 9.17
C PHE A 108 -15.09 12.10 8.09
N GLY A 109 -14.33 11.73 7.06
CA GLY A 109 -13.81 12.63 6.05
C GLY A 109 -12.59 13.41 6.55
N GLU A 110 -11.79 13.86 5.59
CA GLU A 110 -10.70 14.81 5.86
C GLU A 110 -11.29 16.17 6.20
N LYS A 111 -10.89 16.74 7.33
CA LYS A 111 -11.12 18.17 7.55
C LYS A 111 -10.20 18.89 6.59
N GLU A 112 -10.76 19.58 5.59
CA GLU A 112 -10.01 20.55 4.80
C GLU A 112 -9.41 21.58 5.76
N THR A 113 -8.13 21.43 6.12
CA THR A 113 -7.35 22.56 6.59
C THR A 113 -7.12 23.45 5.38
N ARG A 114 -8.10 24.30 5.08
CA ARG A 114 -7.89 25.49 4.26
C ARG A 114 -6.71 26.24 4.89
N VAL A 115 -5.56 26.18 4.23
CA VAL A 115 -4.50 27.16 4.46
C VAL A 115 -5.07 28.47 3.92
N SER A 116 -5.67 29.27 4.81
CA SER A 116 -5.91 30.68 4.54
C SER A 116 -4.55 31.31 4.29
N GLY A 117 -4.39 31.93 3.12
CA GLY A 117 -3.15 32.57 2.72
C GLY A 117 -2.66 33.61 3.72
N ASN A 118 -1.36 33.89 3.58
CA ASN A 118 -0.78 35.21 3.79
C ASN A 118 0.01 35.56 2.53
#